data_AF-A0A942GNV1-F1
#
_entry.id   AF-A0A942GNV1-F1
#
_cell.length_a   1.000
_cell.length_b   1.000
_cell.length_c   1.000
_cell.angle_alpha   90.00
_cell.angle_beta   90.00
_cell.angle_gamma   90.00
#
_symmetry.space_group_name_H-M   'P 1'
#
loop_
_entity.id
_entity.type
_entity.pdbx_description
1 polymer ?
#
loop_
_entity_poly.entity_id
_entity_poly.type
_entity_poly.pdbx_seq_one_letter_code
_entity_poly.pdbx_strand_id
1 'polypeptide(L)'
;MDYANKNGAISHWKDSDALNQECARAIEAAIKDSNYALYRYDLLAASQKVVAEYGKERVFWVLATTLKKDHGGRFSQNNHNWAKGFDLPSEKKLYYTVETHPAVLDGFIRTTRQVIAEQETPRHKEPDR
;
A
#
# COMPACT_ATOMS: atom_id res chain seq x y z
N MET A 1 7.39 -34.05 1.67
CA MET A 1 7.53 -32.74 2.31
C MET A 1 7.35 -31.67 1.25
N ASP A 2 6.49 -30.66 1.26
CA ASP A 2 5.37 -30.24 2.10
C ASP A 2 4.58 -29.28 1.19
N TYR A 3 3.38 -29.65 0.76
CA TYR A 3 2.50 -28.80 -0.06
C TYR A 3 1.54 -28.03 0.85
N ALA A 4 2.07 -27.11 1.66
CA ALA A 4 1.24 -26.30 2.55
C ALA A 4 1.94 -25.02 2.99
N ASN A 5 1.99 -23.97 2.15
CA ASN A 5 2.05 -22.62 2.73
C ASN A 5 1.69 -21.44 1.81
N LYS A 6 0.49 -21.42 1.21
CA LYS A 6 -0.06 -20.13 0.75
C LYS A 6 -0.72 -19.35 1.90
N ASN A 7 -1.13 -20.03 2.98
CA ASN A 7 -1.94 -19.42 4.05
C ASN A 7 -1.12 -19.00 5.30
N GLY A 8 -0.06 -19.71 5.66
CA GLY A 8 0.78 -19.34 6.81
C GLY A 8 1.74 -18.19 6.53
N ALA A 9 2.15 -17.99 5.26
CA ALA A 9 2.89 -16.79 4.87
C ALA A 9 2.05 -15.51 5.02
N ILE A 10 0.76 -15.57 4.67
CA ILE A 10 -0.18 -14.44 4.78
C ILE A 10 -0.42 -14.07 6.26
N SER A 11 -0.54 -15.07 7.13
CA SER A 11 -0.70 -14.83 8.57
C SER A 11 0.58 -14.26 9.20
N HIS A 12 1.74 -14.76 8.79
CA HIS A 12 3.02 -14.36 9.40
C HIS A 12 3.39 -12.90 9.14
N TRP A 13 3.06 -12.33 7.98
CA TRP A 13 3.36 -10.92 7.73
C TRP A 13 2.37 -9.96 8.37
N LYS A 14 1.10 -10.34 8.52
CA LYS A 14 0.11 -9.54 9.24
C LYS A 14 0.50 -9.37 10.72
N ASP A 15 1.18 -10.36 11.28
CA ASP A 15 1.71 -10.33 12.65
C ASP A 15 3.12 -9.68 12.75
N SER A 16 3.79 -9.44 11.62
CA SER A 16 5.15 -8.89 11.61
C SER A 16 5.14 -7.36 11.59
N ASP A 17 4.98 -6.75 12.77
CA ASP A 17 5.03 -5.29 12.93
C ASP A 17 6.32 -4.68 12.37
N ALA A 18 7.46 -5.38 12.48
CA ALA A 18 8.74 -4.92 11.95
C ALA A 18 8.73 -4.77 10.42
N LEU A 19 8.17 -5.76 9.69
CA LEU A 19 8.06 -5.71 8.24
C LEU A 19 7.02 -4.67 7.79
N ASN A 20 5.96 -4.46 8.57
CA ASN A 20 4.97 -3.43 8.29
C ASN A 20 5.56 -2.03 8.51
N GLN A 21 6.37 -1.84 9.54
CA GLN A 21 7.10 -0.60 9.79
C GLN A 21 8.18 -0.33 8.72
N GLU A 22 8.88 -1.36 8.25
CA GLU A 22 9.81 -1.25 7.14
C GLU A 22 9.10 -0.88 5.84
N CYS A 23 7.98 -1.53 5.54
CA CYS A 23 7.14 -1.19 4.39
C CYS A 23 6.63 0.26 4.47
N ALA A 24 6.23 0.75 5.65
CA ALA A 24 5.81 2.15 5.83
C ALA A 24 6.94 3.13 5.47
N ARG A 25 8.14 2.87 5.98
CA ARG A 25 9.35 3.67 5.67
C ARG A 25 9.73 3.59 4.19
N ALA A 26 9.57 2.42 3.57
CA ALA A 26 9.82 2.25 2.14
C ALA A 26 8.84 3.06 1.28
N ILE A 27 7.57 3.16 1.69
CA ILE A 27 6.58 4.04 1.04
C ILE A 27 7.02 5.51 1.14
N GLU A 28 7.40 5.97 2.33
CA GLU A 28 7.88 7.35 2.55
C GLU A 28 9.09 7.67 1.69
N ALA A 29 10.07 6.76 1.67
CA ALA A 29 11.28 6.89 0.86
C ALA A 29 10.96 6.90 -0.64
N ALA A 30 10.13 5.97 -1.13
CA ALA A 30 9.76 5.90 -2.53
C ALA A 30 9.03 7.17 -3.00
N ILE A 31 8.11 7.70 -2.19
CA ILE A 31 7.44 8.98 -2.48
C ILE A 31 8.46 10.11 -2.53
N LYS A 32 9.35 10.21 -1.53
CA LYS A 32 10.38 11.25 -1.47
C LYS A 32 11.31 11.20 -2.68
N ASP A 33 11.78 10.02 -3.06
CA ASP A 33 12.69 9.80 -4.19
C ASP A 33 12.01 10.07 -5.54
N SER A 34 10.68 9.91 -5.64
CA SER A 34 9.93 10.18 -6.85
C SER A 34 9.73 11.67 -7.17
N ASN A 35 10.18 12.57 -6.29
CA ASN A 35 10.01 14.01 -6.46
C ASN A 35 11.06 14.57 -7.43
N TYR A 36 10.69 14.75 -8.70
CA TYR A 36 11.62 15.15 -9.77
C TYR A 36 11.63 16.66 -10.08
N ALA A 37 10.66 17.40 -9.57
CA ALA A 37 10.61 18.86 -9.63
C ALA A 37 9.77 19.40 -8.47
N LEU A 38 9.76 20.72 -8.23
CA LEU A 38 9.06 21.30 -7.08
C LEU A 38 7.59 20.80 -6.97
N TYR A 39 7.35 19.91 -5.99
CA TYR A 39 6.08 19.23 -5.75
C TYR A 39 5.53 18.46 -6.97
N ARG A 40 6.41 17.77 -7.70
CA ARG A 40 6.05 16.89 -8.83
C ARG A 40 6.59 15.50 -8.57
N TYR A 41 5.68 14.57 -8.34
CA TYR A 41 5.98 13.21 -7.89
C TYR A 41 5.61 12.19 -8.97
N ASP A 42 6.50 11.24 -9.24
CA ASP A 42 6.19 10.03 -10.00
C ASP A 42 5.63 8.95 -9.07
N LEU A 43 4.35 9.12 -8.71
CA LEU A 43 3.66 8.19 -7.82
C LEU A 43 3.46 6.82 -8.45
N LEU A 44 3.45 6.72 -9.79
CA LEU A 44 3.32 5.45 -10.48
C LEU A 44 4.57 4.60 -10.27
N ALA A 45 5.75 5.17 -10.54
CA ALA A 45 7.02 4.50 -10.31
C ALA A 45 7.22 4.16 -8.82
N ALA A 46 6.88 5.09 -7.91
CA ALA A 46 6.94 4.85 -6.48
C ALA A 46 6.04 3.68 -6.05
N SER A 47 4.79 3.64 -6.51
CA SER A 47 3.85 2.55 -6.21
C SER A 47 4.34 1.21 -6.74
N GLN A 48 4.82 1.16 -7.98
CA GLN A 48 5.34 -0.06 -8.59
C GLN A 48 6.55 -0.61 -7.83
N LYS A 49 7.49 0.26 -7.43
CA LYS A 49 8.68 -0.11 -6.65
C LYS A 49 8.29 -0.80 -5.34
N VAL A 50 7.44 -0.16 -4.54
CA VAL A 50 7.07 -0.68 -3.22
C VAL A 50 6.22 -1.96 -3.34
N VAL A 51 5.29 -2.02 -4.30
CA VAL A 51 4.48 -3.22 -4.55
C VAL A 51 5.34 -4.40 -4.98
N ALA A 52 6.38 -4.16 -5.79
CA ALA A 52 7.32 -5.21 -6.19
C ALA A 52 8.15 -5.75 -5.01
N GLU A 53 8.53 -4.88 -4.06
CA GLU A 53 9.40 -5.25 -2.93
C GLU A 53 8.63 -5.93 -1.79
N TYR A 54 7.44 -5.42 -1.42
CA TYR A 54 6.69 -5.88 -0.23
C TYR A 54 5.44 -6.70 -0.58
N GLY A 55 5.02 -6.70 -1.84
CA GLY A 55 3.80 -7.35 -2.29
C GLY A 55 2.52 -6.55 -1.99
N LYS A 56 1.51 -6.71 -2.85
CA LYS A 56 0.26 -5.94 -2.81
C LYS A 56 -0.46 -5.97 -1.46
N GLU A 57 -0.50 -7.13 -0.80
CA GLU A 57 -1.28 -7.30 0.42
C GLU A 57 -0.71 -6.48 1.58
N ARG A 58 0.62 -6.47 1.74
CA ARG A 58 1.30 -5.71 2.80
C ARG A 58 1.20 -4.22 2.56
N VAL A 59 1.43 -3.79 1.31
CA VAL A 59 1.33 -2.37 0.95
C VAL A 59 -0.08 -1.85 1.22
N PHE A 60 -1.12 -2.59 0.80
CA PHE A 60 -2.50 -2.23 1.09
C PHE A 60 -2.81 -2.19 2.59
N TRP A 61 -2.33 -3.17 3.35
CA TRP A 61 -2.51 -3.19 4.80
C TRP A 61 -1.90 -1.98 5.49
N VAL A 62 -0.65 -1.61 5.15
CA VAL A 62 0.03 -0.44 5.71
C VAL A 62 -0.68 0.87 5.37
N LEU A 63 -1.14 1.01 4.11
CA LEU A 63 -1.90 2.17 3.68
C LEU A 63 -3.26 2.27 4.38
N ALA A 64 -3.98 1.15 4.51
CA ALA A 64 -5.26 1.10 5.21
C ALA A 64 -5.10 1.39 6.72
N THR A 65 -4.05 0.87 7.36
CA THR A 65 -3.69 1.21 8.75
C THR A 65 -3.47 2.70 8.92
N THR A 66 -2.77 3.34 7.97
CA THR A 66 -2.50 4.78 8.01
C THR A 66 -3.79 5.59 7.91
N LEU A 67 -4.72 5.19 7.03
CA LEU A 67 -6.03 5.82 6.91
C LEU A 67 -6.91 5.61 8.15
N LYS A 68 -6.87 4.43 8.77
CA LYS A 68 -7.65 4.14 9.99
C LYS A 68 -7.29 5.07 11.15
N LYS A 69 -6.00 5.41 11.29
CA LYS A 69 -5.49 6.35 12.30
C LYS A 69 -5.68 7.82 11.91
N ASP A 70 -6.11 8.10 10.68
CA ASP A 70 -6.51 9.45 10.32
C ASP A 70 -7.93 9.72 10.81
N HIS A 71 -8.09 10.68 11.72
CA HIS A 71 -9.39 11.11 12.22
C HIS A 71 -10.21 11.93 11.19
N GLY A 72 -10.04 11.68 9.89
CA GLY A 72 -10.95 12.10 8.82
C GLY A 72 -10.67 13.46 8.17
N GLY A 73 -9.60 14.15 8.55
CA GLY A 73 -9.34 15.51 8.07
C GLY A 73 -8.40 15.63 6.87
N ARG A 74 -7.59 14.59 6.59
CA ARG A 74 -6.39 14.75 5.75
C ARG A 74 -6.44 13.96 4.43
N PHE A 75 -7.29 12.96 4.33
CA PHE A 75 -7.43 12.09 3.16
C PHE A 75 -8.82 12.15 2.54
N SER A 76 -8.92 11.78 1.26
CA SER A 76 -10.18 11.73 0.54
C SER A 76 -11.14 10.68 1.15
N GLN A 77 -12.44 10.97 1.08
CA GLN A 77 -13.48 10.05 1.55
C GLN A 77 -13.44 8.70 0.82
N ASN A 78 -13.03 8.70 -0.45
CA ASN A 78 -12.87 7.48 -1.24
C ASN A 78 -11.78 6.56 -0.69
N ASN A 79 -10.64 7.12 -0.28
CA ASN A 79 -9.57 6.34 0.33
C ASN A 79 -9.99 5.83 1.72
N HIS A 80 -10.64 6.68 2.52
CA HIS A 80 -11.24 6.25 3.79
C HIS A 80 -12.23 5.10 3.64
N ASN A 81 -13.14 5.17 2.67
CA ASN A 81 -14.12 4.11 2.44
C ASN A 81 -13.47 2.81 1.96
N TRP A 82 -12.43 2.90 1.14
CA TRP A 82 -11.64 1.73 0.74
C TRP A 82 -10.93 1.07 1.93
N ALA A 83 -10.34 1.86 2.84
CA ALA A 83 -9.67 1.33 4.03
C ALA A 83 -10.61 0.59 5.00
N LYS A 84 -11.90 0.96 5.04
CA LYS A 84 -12.92 0.25 5.84
C LYS A 84 -13.14 -1.20 5.40
N GLY A 85 -12.71 -1.58 4.20
CA GLY A 85 -12.76 -2.97 3.72
C GLY A 85 -11.71 -3.89 4.35
N PHE A 86 -10.76 -3.35 5.12
CA PHE A 86 -9.72 -4.13 5.78
C PHE A 86 -10.08 -4.43 7.23
N ASP A 87 -9.97 -5.69 7.61
CA ASP A 87 -10.12 -6.14 9.01
C ASP A 87 -8.85 -5.82 9.81
N LEU A 88 -8.63 -4.54 10.08
CA LEU A 88 -7.47 -4.05 10.81
C LEU A 88 -7.68 -4.22 12.32
N PRO A 89 -6.65 -4.64 13.08
CA PRO A 89 -6.75 -4.71 14.54
C PRO A 89 -7.03 -3.32 15.13
N SER A 90 -7.51 -3.30 16.38
CA SER A 90 -7.79 -2.04 17.08
C SER A 90 -6.54 -1.15 17.16
N GLU A 91 -6.74 0.17 17.11
CA GLU A 91 -5.66 1.15 16.94
C GLU A 91 -4.53 1.00 17.97
N LYS A 92 -4.84 0.52 19.18
CA LYS A 92 -3.87 0.28 20.26
C LYS A 92 -2.77 -0.73 19.92
N LYS A 93 -2.96 -1.59 18.91
CA LYS A 93 -1.99 -2.61 18.49
C LYS A 93 -1.16 -2.21 17.28
N LEU A 94 -1.51 -1.11 16.60
CA LEU A 94 -0.83 -0.70 15.36
C LEU A 94 0.15 0.43 15.71
N TYR A 95 1.46 0.20 15.55
CA TYR A 95 2.49 1.18 15.93
C TYR A 95 3.15 1.90 14.74
N TYR A 96 2.73 1.61 13.51
CA TYR A 96 3.25 2.25 12.30
C TYR A 96 2.19 3.08 11.57
N THR A 97 2.65 4.09 10.84
CA THR A 97 1.91 4.94 9.89
C THR A 97 2.88 5.42 8.82
N VAL A 98 2.37 5.75 7.63
CA VAL A 98 3.16 6.46 6.61
C VAL A 98 3.09 7.97 6.89
N GLU A 99 4.23 8.58 7.17
CA GLU A 99 4.38 9.99 7.51
C GLU A 99 4.91 10.79 6.30
N THR A 100 3.99 11.32 5.49
CA THR A 100 4.30 12.27 4.42
C THR A 100 3.17 13.27 4.24
N HIS A 101 3.32 14.22 3.32
CA HIS A 101 2.28 15.22 3.08
C HIS A 101 0.96 14.55 2.67
N PRO A 102 -0.17 14.81 3.35
CA PRO A 102 -1.39 14.03 3.14
C PRO A 102 -1.91 14.01 1.71
N ALA A 103 -1.83 15.14 1.00
CA ALA A 103 -2.24 15.21 -0.41
C ALA A 103 -1.40 14.30 -1.32
N VAL A 104 -0.11 14.13 -1.04
CA VAL A 104 0.79 13.27 -1.82
C VAL A 104 0.49 11.81 -1.51
N LEU A 105 0.29 11.48 -0.23
CA LEU A 105 -0.07 10.12 0.18
C LEU A 105 -1.47 9.72 -0.30
N ASP A 106 -2.44 10.63 -0.31
CA ASP A 106 -3.77 10.39 -0.88
C ASP A 106 -3.68 10.01 -2.37
N GLY A 107 -2.86 10.76 -3.12
CA GLY A 107 -2.52 10.44 -4.51
C GLY A 107 -1.84 9.09 -4.64
N PHE A 108 -0.87 8.78 -3.78
CA PHE A 108 -0.13 7.53 -3.79
C PHE A 108 -1.05 6.33 -3.52
N ILE A 109 -1.96 6.43 -2.56
CA ILE A 109 -2.95 5.38 -2.24
C ILE A 109 -3.81 5.11 -3.47
N ARG A 110 -4.32 6.16 -4.13
CA ARG A 110 -5.12 6.02 -5.35
C ARG A 110 -4.32 5.33 -6.46
N THR A 111 -3.10 5.78 -6.73
CA THR A 111 -2.24 5.20 -7.77
C THR A 111 -1.89 3.75 -7.47
N THR A 112 -1.55 3.43 -6.23
CA THR A 112 -1.23 2.05 -5.81
C THR A 112 -2.40 1.09 -6.04
N ARG A 113 -3.63 1.54 -5.76
CA ARG A 113 -4.85 0.75 -6.05
C ARG A 113 -5.04 0.50 -7.54
N GLN A 114 -4.76 1.49 -8.39
CA GLN A 114 -4.83 1.35 -9.85
C GLN A 114 -3.77 0.35 -10.35
N VAL A 115 -2.52 0.51 -9.93
CA VAL A 115 -1.40 -0.38 -10.28
C VAL A 115 -1.73 -1.84 -9.97
N ILE A 116 -2.28 -2.12 -8.79
CA ILE A 116 -2.63 -3.48 -8.40
C ILE A 116 -3.83 -4.01 -9.18
N ALA A 117 -4.88 -3.20 -9.38
CA ALA A 117 -6.02 -3.60 -10.20
C ALA A 117 -5.62 -3.93 -11.65
N GLU A 118 -4.72 -3.14 -12.25
CA GLU A 118 -4.18 -3.39 -13.59
C GLU A 118 -3.35 -4.68 -13.67
N GLN A 119 -2.63 -5.04 -12.60
CA GLN A 119 -1.90 -6.31 -12.53
C GLN A 119 -2.83 -7.52 -12.36
N GLU A 120 -3.97 -7.35 -11.71
CA GLU A 120 -4.98 -8.39 -11.49
C GLU A 120 -5.93 -8.57 -12.68
N THR A 121 -6.05 -7.56 -13.52
CA THR A 121 -6.79 -7.68 -14.77
C THR A 121 -6.06 -8.68 -15.66
N PRO A 122 -6.67 -9.80 -16.09
CA PRO A 122 -6.02 -10.68 -17.05
C PRO A 122 -5.75 -9.84 -18.28
N ARG A 123 -4.46 -9.58 -18.57
CA ARG A 123 -4.02 -9.13 -19.88
C ARG A 123 -4.56 -10.16 -20.85
N HIS A 124 -5.67 -9.84 -21.50
CA HIS A 124 -6.15 -10.57 -22.66
C HIS A 124 -4.97 -10.53 -23.62
N LYS A 125 -4.21 -11.62 -23.69
CA LYS A 125 -3.21 -11.79 -24.73
C LYS A 125 -4.00 -11.71 -26.03
N GLU A 126 -3.69 -10.71 -26.83
CA GLU A 126 -4.17 -10.61 -28.20
C GLU A 126 -3.97 -11.97 -28.89
N PRO A 127 -4.97 -12.54 -29.59
CA PRO A 127 -4.77 -13.75 -30.34
C PRO A 127 -3.77 -13.47 -31.47
N ASP A 128 -2.67 -14.21 -31.43
CA ASP A 128 -1.65 -14.31 -32.47
C ASP A 128 -2.33 -14.47 -33.85
N ARG A 129 -2.10 -13.52 -34.76
CA ARG A 129 -2.52 -13.60 -36.17
C ARG A 129 -1.32 -13.84 -37.05
#